data_AF-A0AAW2K9C7-F1
#
_entry.id   AF-A0AAW2K9C7-F1
#
_cell.length_a   1.000
_cell.length_b   1.000
_cell.length_c   1.000
_cell.angle_alpha   90.00
_cell.angle_beta   90.00
_cell.angle_gamma   90.00
#
_symmetry.space_group_name_H-M   'P 1'
#
loop_
_entity.id
_entity.type
_entity.pdbx_description
1 polymer ?
#
loop_
_entity_poly.entity_id
_entity_poly.type
_entity_poly.pdbx_seq_one_letter_code
_entity_poly.pdbx_strand_id
1 'polypeptide(L)'
;MKYEPPVLESAAGLHTVVNGKEVLNFPAADYLGLLGHDKLQVKHWEKYGVGSCGPRGFYGTIDVHLDCEARIPKFRGTSDSILYSYGLSTIFSTIPAFCKKGDVIVVRVFLGI
;
A
#
# COMPACT_ATOMS: atom_id res chain seq x y z
N MET A 1 19.21 28.58 3.05
CA MET A 1 17.86 28.64 2.47
C MET A 1 16.93 27.82 3.36
N LYS A 2 15.84 28.40 3.86
CA LYS A 2 14.78 27.60 4.49
C LYS A 2 13.94 27.00 3.37
N TYR A 3 13.96 25.68 3.25
CA TYR A 3 13.06 24.95 2.35
C TYR A 3 11.75 24.73 3.10
N GLU A 4 10.66 25.22 2.52
CA GLU A 4 9.31 24.96 3.02
C GLU A 4 8.63 23.97 2.07
N PRO A 5 8.28 22.77 2.55
CA PRO A 5 7.65 21.77 1.70
C PRO A 5 6.23 22.24 1.31
N PRO A 6 5.78 21.94 0.09
CA PRO A 6 4.38 22.18 -0.28
C PRO A 6 3.44 21.40 0.63
N VAL A 7 2.39 22.05 1.11
CA VAL A 7 1.36 21.47 1.98
C VAL A 7 0.15 21.11 1.15
N LEU A 8 -0.23 19.84 1.22
CA LEU A 8 -1.48 19.33 0.65
C LEU A 8 -2.62 19.59 1.64
N GLU A 9 -3.63 20.34 1.21
CA GLU A 9 -4.72 20.80 2.09
C GLU A 9 -6.06 20.12 1.76
N SER A 10 -6.10 19.26 0.76
CA SER A 10 -7.26 18.45 0.37
C SER A 10 -6.88 16.98 0.13
N ALA A 11 -7.84 16.17 -0.30
CA ALA A 11 -7.56 14.82 -0.77
C ALA A 11 -6.54 14.82 -1.93
N ALA A 12 -5.62 13.86 -1.95
CA ALA A 12 -4.55 13.74 -2.95
C ALA A 12 -5.02 13.22 -4.32
N GLY A 13 -6.24 13.57 -4.73
CA GLY A 13 -6.83 13.14 -6.00
C GLY A 13 -6.38 14.00 -7.19
N LEU A 14 -7.06 13.81 -8.34
CA LEU A 14 -6.77 14.53 -9.59
C LEU A 14 -6.78 16.06 -9.43
N HIS A 15 -7.81 16.59 -8.75
CA HIS A 15 -7.91 17.99 -8.36
C HIS A 15 -7.58 18.11 -6.89
N THR A 16 -6.61 18.96 -6.55
CA THR A 16 -6.16 19.12 -5.17
C THR A 16 -5.79 20.57 -4.86
N VAL A 17 -5.76 20.91 -3.58
CA VAL A 17 -5.28 22.19 -3.06
C VAL A 17 -3.88 22.02 -2.49
N VAL A 18 -2.92 22.78 -3.02
CA VAL A 18 -1.54 22.85 -2.53
C VAL A 18 -1.21 24.30 -2.21
N ASN A 19 -0.83 24.58 -0.95
CA ASN A 19 -0.53 25.94 -0.48
C ASN A 19 -1.62 26.96 -0.86
N GLY A 20 -2.90 26.62 -0.63
CA GLY A 20 -4.05 27.46 -0.95
C GLY A 20 -4.41 27.60 -2.43
N LYS A 21 -3.76 26.86 -3.35
CA LYS A 21 -4.04 26.91 -4.80
C LYS A 21 -4.61 25.61 -5.31
N GLU A 22 -5.67 25.70 -6.12
CA GLU A 22 -6.19 24.55 -6.86
C GLU A 22 -5.25 24.17 -8.00
N VAL A 23 -4.87 22.90 -8.06
CA VAL A 23 -3.94 22.34 -9.03
C VAL A 23 -4.39 20.96 -9.52
N LEU A 24 -3.88 20.57 -10.69
CA LEU A 24 -3.96 19.20 -11.20
C LEU A 24 -2.77 18.37 -10.71
N ASN A 25 -3.04 17.23 -10.08
CA ASN A 25 -2.04 16.37 -9.45
C ASN A 25 -1.53 15.26 -10.39
N PHE A 26 -0.65 15.63 -11.33
CA PHE A 26 0.02 14.66 -12.21
C PHE A 26 0.96 13.67 -11.50
N PRO A 27 1.63 14.03 -10.39
CA PRO A 27 2.48 13.08 -9.65
C PRO A 27 1.72 12.00 -8.86
N ALA A 28 0.38 12.07 -8.77
CA ALA A 28 -0.40 11.10 -8.02
C ALA A 28 -0.26 9.68 -8.59
N ALA A 29 -0.14 8.69 -7.70
CA ALA A 29 -0.20 7.27 -8.06
C ALA A 29 -1.64 6.72 -8.10
N ASP A 30 -2.65 7.58 -8.27
CA ASP A 30 -4.07 7.21 -8.33
C ASP A 30 -4.53 6.97 -9.77
N TYR A 31 -3.92 5.99 -10.44
CA TYR A 31 -4.15 5.71 -11.86
C TYR A 31 -5.61 5.36 -12.21
N LEU A 32 -6.35 4.85 -11.24
CA LEU A 32 -7.74 4.40 -11.41
C LEU A 32 -8.76 5.38 -10.83
N GLY A 33 -8.34 6.50 -10.25
CA GLY A 33 -9.25 7.47 -9.62
C GLY A 33 -10.02 6.87 -8.44
N LEU A 34 -9.40 5.94 -7.69
CA LEU A 34 -10.06 5.24 -6.59
C LEU A 34 -9.97 6.02 -5.29
N LEU A 35 -9.09 7.02 -5.19
CA LEU A 35 -8.94 7.81 -3.99
C LEU A 35 -10.24 8.56 -3.68
N GLY A 36 -10.87 8.23 -2.55
CA GLY A 36 -12.11 8.86 -2.10
C GLY A 36 -13.40 8.30 -2.72
N HIS A 37 -13.32 7.28 -3.59
CA HIS A 37 -14.48 6.69 -4.25
C HIS A 37 -15.49 6.10 -3.23
N ASP A 38 -16.78 6.42 -3.35
CA ASP A 38 -17.82 6.10 -2.34
C ASP A 38 -17.88 4.63 -1.94
N LYS A 39 -17.73 3.70 -2.90
CA LYS A 39 -17.68 2.26 -2.64
C LYS A 39 -16.52 1.82 -1.72
N LEU A 40 -15.48 2.64 -1.57
CA LEU A 40 -14.34 2.40 -0.68
C LEU A 40 -14.46 3.12 0.66
N GLN A 41 -15.45 4.02 0.82
CA GLN A 41 -15.75 4.69 2.08
C GLN A 41 -16.56 3.77 3.01
N VAL A 42 -15.93 2.67 3.42
CA VAL A 42 -16.54 1.68 4.30
C VAL A 42 -16.22 2.02 5.76
N LYS A 43 -17.25 2.11 6.61
CA LYS A 43 -17.13 2.39 8.05
C LYS A 43 -16.64 1.18 8.86
N HIS A 44 -15.54 0.56 8.45
CA HIS A 44 -14.99 -0.62 9.14
C HIS A 44 -14.47 -0.29 10.55
N TRP A 45 -14.18 0.97 10.82
CA TRP A 45 -13.75 1.43 12.14
C TRP A 45 -14.80 1.24 13.24
N GLU A 46 -16.09 1.14 12.90
CA GLU A 46 -17.15 0.83 13.87
C GLU A 46 -17.02 -0.58 14.44
N LYS A 47 -16.51 -1.54 13.65
CA LYS A 47 -16.33 -2.95 14.06
C LYS A 47 -14.93 -3.24 14.61
N TYR A 48 -13.88 -2.72 13.98
CA TYR A 48 -12.49 -3.09 14.28
C TYR A 48 -11.65 -1.98 14.94
N GLY A 49 -12.20 -0.78 15.10
CA GLY A 49 -11.41 0.39 15.44
C GLY A 49 -10.44 0.77 14.32
N VAL A 50 -9.36 1.47 14.67
CA VAL A 50 -8.41 2.05 13.70
C VAL A 50 -7.28 1.10 13.28
N GLY A 51 -7.17 -0.08 13.88
CA GLY A 51 -6.12 -1.03 13.56
C GLY A 51 -6.18 -2.30 14.40
N SER A 52 -5.48 -3.34 13.96
CA SER A 52 -5.45 -4.64 14.64
C SER A 52 -4.58 -4.67 15.91
N CYS A 53 -3.70 -3.68 16.09
CA CYS A 53 -2.84 -3.50 17.28
C CYS A 53 -2.05 -4.76 17.71
N GLY A 54 -1.67 -5.60 16.75
CA GLY A 54 -0.87 -6.79 17.02
C GLY A 54 -0.24 -7.39 15.76
N PRO A 55 0.80 -8.24 15.92
CA PRO A 55 1.39 -8.96 14.80
C PRO A 55 0.47 -10.08 14.30
N ARG A 56 0.55 -10.40 13.00
CA ARG A 56 -0.29 -11.40 12.33
C ARG A 56 -0.24 -12.80 12.97
N GLY A 57 0.91 -13.19 13.52
CA GLY A 57 1.12 -14.50 14.15
C GLY A 57 0.58 -14.63 15.59
N PHE A 58 0.02 -13.56 16.17
CA PHE A 58 -0.57 -13.59 17.51
C PHE A 58 -2.03 -13.12 17.43
N TYR A 59 -2.36 -11.97 18.04
CA TYR A 59 -3.70 -11.40 18.12
C TYR A 59 -3.97 -10.29 17.09
N GLY A 60 -3.12 -10.18 16.05
CA GLY A 60 -3.20 -9.11 15.04
C GLY A 60 -3.94 -9.45 13.75
N THR A 61 -4.45 -10.67 13.61
CA THR A 61 -5.17 -11.11 12.40
C THR A 61 -6.67 -10.95 12.60
N ILE A 62 -7.32 -10.18 11.73
CA ILE A 62 -8.77 -10.00 11.67
C ILE A 62 -9.32 -10.60 10.37
N ASP A 63 -10.61 -10.91 10.35
CA ASP A 63 -11.31 -11.54 9.22
C ASP A 63 -11.09 -10.82 7.87
N VAL A 64 -11.07 -9.49 7.83
CA VAL A 64 -10.82 -8.72 6.60
C VAL A 64 -9.40 -8.91 6.02
N HIS A 65 -8.41 -9.26 6.85
CA HIS A 65 -7.10 -9.64 6.33
C HIS A 65 -7.18 -10.95 5.55
N LEU A 66 -7.89 -11.93 6.11
CA LEU A 66 -8.06 -13.26 5.51
C LEU A 66 -8.92 -13.20 4.24
N ASP A 67 -9.97 -12.38 4.22
CA ASP A 67 -10.77 -12.15 3.01
C ASP A 67 -9.92 -11.55 1.89
N CYS A 68 -9.11 -10.54 2.20
CA CYS A 68 -8.19 -9.93 1.23
C CYS A 68 -7.21 -10.98 0.69
N GLU A 69 -6.55 -11.74 1.57
CA GLU A 69 -5.59 -12.78 1.20
C GLU A 69 -6.23 -13.92 0.38
N ALA A 70 -7.52 -14.20 0.55
CA ALA A 70 -8.24 -15.19 -0.25
C ALA A 70 -8.69 -14.65 -1.63
N ARG A 71 -8.85 -13.34 -1.79
CA ARG A 71 -9.33 -12.70 -3.03
C ARG A 71 -8.22 -12.32 -3.99
N ILE A 72 -7.08 -11.85 -3.46
CA ILE A 72 -5.93 -11.43 -4.27
C ILE A 72 -5.39 -12.56 -5.18
N PRO A 73 -5.22 -13.81 -4.73
CA PRO A 73 -4.71 -14.90 -5.57
C PRO A 73 -5.63 -15.21 -6.73
N LYS A 74 -6.95 -15.16 -6.50
CA LYS A 74 -7.98 -15.36 -7.54
C LYS A 74 -7.92 -14.27 -8.61
N PHE A 75 -7.67 -13.02 -8.21
CA PHE A 75 -7.49 -11.90 -9.13
C PHE A 75 -6.16 -11.98 -9.90
N ARG A 76 -5.08 -12.42 -9.24
CA ARG A 76 -3.72 -12.47 -9.81
C ARG A 76 -3.38 -13.76 -10.56
N GLY A 77 -4.15 -14.84 -10.37
CA GLY A 77 -3.84 -16.16 -10.89
C GLY A 77 -2.69 -16.86 -10.15
N THR A 78 -2.51 -16.61 -8.85
CA THR A 78 -1.49 -17.26 -8.01
C THR A 78 -2.10 -18.30 -7.08
N SER A 79 -1.27 -19.17 -6.50
CA SER A 79 -1.73 -20.21 -5.57
C SER A 79 -2.22 -19.64 -4.24
N ASP A 80 -1.55 -18.60 -3.74
CA ASP A 80 -1.85 -17.96 -2.45
C ASP A 80 -1.32 -16.51 -2.42
N SER A 81 -1.62 -15.78 -1.33
CA SER A 81 -1.08 -14.46 -1.06
C SER A 81 -0.94 -14.17 0.44
N ILE A 82 -0.02 -13.26 0.76
CA ILE A 82 0.20 -12.76 2.12
C ILE A 82 0.17 -11.23 2.10
N LEU A 83 -0.49 -10.63 3.10
CA LEU A 83 -0.67 -9.19 3.20
C LEU A 83 0.43 -8.53 4.05
N TYR A 84 1.05 -7.49 3.50
CA TYR A 84 1.97 -6.59 4.19
C TYR A 84 1.37 -5.18 4.28
N SER A 85 1.67 -4.45 5.36
CA SER A 85 1.20 -3.07 5.55
C SER A 85 1.83 -2.06 4.58
N TYR A 86 2.99 -2.40 4.01
CA TYR A 86 3.70 -1.53 3.08
C TYR A 86 4.47 -2.32 2.02
N GLY A 87 4.50 -1.80 0.79
CA GLY A 87 5.11 -2.49 -0.36
C GLY A 87 6.59 -2.81 -0.14
N LEU A 88 7.36 -1.87 0.40
CA LEU A 88 8.79 -2.07 0.69
C LEU A 88 9.06 -3.19 1.70
N SER A 89 8.17 -3.37 2.68
CA SER A 89 8.26 -4.45 3.68
C SER A 89 8.21 -5.83 3.04
N THR A 90 7.50 -5.97 1.91
CA THR A 90 7.41 -7.22 1.15
C THR A 90 8.78 -7.68 0.69
N ILE A 91 9.61 -6.77 0.15
CA ILE A 91 10.94 -7.09 -0.38
C ILE A 91 11.86 -7.55 0.76
N PHE A 92 11.90 -6.79 1.85
CA PHE A 92 12.72 -7.11 3.02
C PHE A 92 12.30 -8.39 3.73
N SER A 93 11.04 -8.82 3.60
CA SER A 93 10.59 -10.08 4.17
C SER A 93 10.83 -11.26 3.21
N THR A 94 10.50 -11.10 1.93
CA THR A 94 10.48 -12.20 0.96
C THR A 94 11.89 -12.69 0.63
N ILE A 95 12.82 -11.78 0.32
CA ILE A 95 14.18 -12.16 -0.08
C ILE A 95 14.88 -13.01 0.99
N PRO A 96 15.01 -12.58 2.26
CA PRO A 96 15.70 -13.39 3.28
C PRO A 96 14.90 -14.63 3.73
N ALA A 97 13.58 -14.66 3.51
CA ALA A 97 12.79 -15.86 3.77
C ALA A 97 13.24 -17.02 2.87
N PHE A 98 13.45 -16.74 1.58
CA PHE A 98 13.78 -17.76 0.58
C PHE A 98 15.27 -17.89 0.26
N CYS A 99 16.08 -16.84 0.43
CA CYS A 99 17.51 -16.87 0.12
C CYS A 99 18.36 -17.05 1.39
N LYS A 100 19.32 -17.96 1.34
CA LYS A 100 20.30 -18.27 2.40
C LYS A 100 21.72 -18.04 1.91
N LYS A 101 22.69 -18.24 2.82
CA LYS A 101 24.11 -18.15 2.49
C LYS A 101 24.45 -19.18 1.40
N GLY A 102 24.98 -18.70 0.28
CA GLY A 102 25.34 -19.52 -0.88
C GLY A 102 24.40 -19.35 -2.08
N ASP A 103 23.21 -18.77 -1.87
CA ASP A 103 22.28 -18.50 -2.97
C ASP A 103 22.72 -17.27 -3.79
N VAL A 104 22.41 -17.30 -5.08
CA VAL A 104 22.67 -16.19 -6.01
C VAL A 104 21.36 -15.52 -6.38
N ILE A 105 21.27 -14.21 -6.11
CA ILE A 105 20.13 -13.38 -6.49
C ILE A 105 20.49 -12.64 -7.78
N VAL A 106 19.75 -12.92 -8.86
CA VAL A 106 19.89 -12.21 -10.14
C VAL A 106 18.82 -11.13 -10.22
N VAL A 107 19.23 -9.86 -10.20
CA VAL A 107 18.33 -8.71 -10.33
C VAL A 107 18.54 -8.01 -11.66
N ARG A 108 17.44 -7.58 -12.28
CA ARG A 108 17.50 -6.66 -13.41
C ARG A 108 17.66 -5.25 -12.87
N VAL A 109 18.81 -4.64 -13.13
CA VAL A 109 18.96 -3.20 -12.94
C VAL A 109 18.35 -2.51 -14.15
N PHE A 110 17.32 -1.72 -13.92
CA PHE A 110 16.82 -0.79 -14.93
C PHE A 110 17.62 0.50 -14.80
N LEU A 111 18.63 0.69 -15.65
CA LEU A 111 19.19 2.02 -15.89
C LEU A 111 18.17 2.76 -16.77
N GLY A 112 17.35 3.60 -16.14
CA GLY A 112 16.37 4.42 -16.86
C GLY A 112 17.05 5.44 -17.77
N ILE A 113 16.60 5.45 -19.03
CA ILE A 113 16.27 6.67 -19.77
C ILE A 113 14.91 7.17 -19.28
#